data_AF-A0A0K0DS40-F1
#
_entry.id   AF-A0A0K0DS40-F1
#
_cell.length_a   1.000
_cell.length_b   1.000
_cell.length_c   1.000
_cell.angle_alpha   90.00
_cell.angle_beta   90.00
_cell.angle_gamma   90.00
#
_symmetry.space_group_name_H-M   'P 1'
#
loop_
_entity.id
_entity.type
_entity.pdbx_description
1 polymer ?
#
loop_
_entity_poly.entity_id
_entity_poly.type
_entity_poly.pdbx_seq_one_letter_code
_entity_poly.pdbx_strand_id
1 'polypeptide(L)'
;MKRPSMNIYLQWIVDVWEELSRELIIKSFKGCGLTNALDGSDDGEIHCFKPNGSIPFGCLLLEQARINGVNNKFEQIQILEEEEENDYDSDEYVEFD
;
A
#
# COMPACT_ATOMS: atom_id res chain seq x y z
N MET A 1 25.64 -12.05 28.48
CA MET A 1 25.67 -12.93 27.28
C MET A 1 26.34 -12.16 26.16
N LYS A 2 27.39 -12.69 25.52
CA LYS A 2 28.03 -12.02 24.38
C LYS A 2 27.23 -12.30 23.10
N ARG A 3 27.07 -11.28 22.25
CA ARG A 3 26.44 -11.48 20.94
C ARG A 3 27.30 -12.44 20.09
N PRO A 4 26.68 -13.38 19.35
CA PRO A 4 27.34 -14.14 18.31
C PRO A 4 28.06 -13.24 17.29
N SER A 5 29.06 -13.80 16.60
CA SER A 5 29.72 -13.11 15.50
C SER A 5 28.77 -12.94 14.31
N MET A 6 29.05 -11.96 13.45
CA MET A 6 28.24 -11.73 12.25
C MET A 6 28.17 -12.97 11.36
N ASN A 7 29.27 -13.70 11.22
CA ASN A 7 29.36 -14.89 10.38
C ASN A 7 28.38 -15.99 10.81
N ILE A 8 28.08 -16.11 12.11
CA ILE A 8 27.09 -17.09 12.60
C ILE A 8 25.70 -16.75 12.05
N TYR A 9 25.31 -15.48 12.08
CA TYR A 9 24.03 -15.05 11.53
C TYR A 9 23.97 -15.21 10.02
N LEU A 10 25.04 -14.85 9.31
CA LEU A 10 25.08 -14.97 7.86
C LEU A 10 24.98 -16.43 7.41
N GLN A 11 25.71 -17.33 8.07
CA GLN A 11 25.62 -18.76 7.78
C GLN A 11 24.21 -19.30 8.04
N TRP A 12 23.62 -18.94 9.19
CA TRP A 12 22.24 -19.35 9.50
C TRP A 12 21.23 -18.87 8.45
N ILE A 13 21.39 -17.65 7.93
CA ILE A 13 20.54 -17.15 6.85
C ILE A 13 20.75 -18.01 5.59
N VAL A 14 21.99 -18.26 5.17
CA VAL A 14 22.25 -19.08 3.97
C VAL A 14 21.63 -20.47 4.10
N ASP A 15 21.89 -21.15 5.22
CA ASP A 15 21.41 -22.51 5.46
C ASP A 15 19.88 -22.59 5.41
N VAL A 16 19.20 -21.67 6.09
CA VAL A 16 17.72 -21.61 6.10
C VAL A 16 17.17 -21.37 4.70
N TRP A 17 17.79 -20.50 3.91
CA TRP A 17 17.31 -20.21 2.56
C TRP A 17 17.51 -21.38 1.58
N GLU A 18 18.49 -22.26 1.82
CA GLU A 18 18.67 -23.50 1.06
C GLU A 18 17.66 -24.59 1.47
N GLU A 19 17.25 -24.63 2.73
CA GLU A 19 16.28 -25.60 3.25
C GLU A 19 14.82 -25.26 2.88
N LEU A 20 14.48 -23.97 2.79
CA LEU A 20 13.11 -23.55 2.51
C LEU A 20 12.79 -23.59 1.01
N SER A 21 11.61 -24.14 0.67
CA SER A 21 11.14 -24.07 -0.70
C SER A 21 10.82 -22.62 -1.10
N ARG A 22 11.12 -22.28 -2.35
CA ARG A 22 10.76 -20.97 -2.94
C ARG A 22 9.29 -20.64 -2.72
N GLU A 23 8.41 -21.64 -2.85
CA GLU A 23 6.97 -21.47 -2.67
C GLU A 23 6.61 -21.06 -1.24
N LEU A 24 7.24 -21.67 -0.23
CA LEU A 24 7.00 -21.32 1.17
C LEU A 24 7.43 -19.89 1.48
N ILE A 25 8.57 -19.46 0.95
CA ILE A 25 9.06 -18.09 1.09
C ILE A 25 8.02 -17.13 0.50
N ILE A 26 7.63 -17.33 -0.76
CA ILE A 26 6.64 -16.48 -1.44
C ILE A 26 5.32 -16.42 -0.65
N LYS A 27 4.80 -17.56 -0.20
CA LYS A 27 3.56 -17.62 0.59
C LYS A 27 3.67 -16.86 1.90
N SER A 28 4.83 -16.88 2.56
CA SER A 28 5.06 -16.14 3.81
C SER A 28 4.98 -14.62 3.58
N PHE A 29 5.59 -14.12 2.50
CA PHE A 29 5.52 -12.70 2.16
C PHE A 29 4.11 -12.26 1.75
N LYS A 30 3.38 -13.08 0.97
CA LYS A 30 1.97 -12.82 0.62
C LYS A 30 1.05 -12.86 1.84
N GLY A 31 1.26 -13.80 2.75
CA GLY A 31 0.48 -13.92 3.99
C GLY A 31 0.65 -12.72 4.93
N CYS A 32 1.80 -12.04 4.85
CA CYS A 32 2.09 -10.82 5.59
C CYS A 32 1.67 -9.53 4.87
N GLY A 33 1.08 -9.59 3.67
CA GLY A 33 0.67 -8.39 2.93
C GLY A 33 1.80 -7.69 2.17
N LEU A 34 3.01 -8.27 2.06
CA LEU A 34 4.20 -7.57 1.56
C LEU A 34 4.37 -7.64 0.04
N THR A 35 3.87 -8.70 -0.59
CA THR A 35 4.06 -8.97 -2.03
C THR A 35 2.75 -9.22 -2.75
N ASN A 36 1.66 -8.72 -2.16
CA ASN A 36 0.30 -8.87 -2.67
C ASN A 36 0.10 -7.94 -3.86
N ALA A 37 -0.70 -8.38 -4.82
CA ALA A 37 -1.07 -7.59 -5.97
C ALA A 37 -1.78 -6.27 -5.56
N LEU A 38 -1.47 -5.19 -6.27
CA LEU A 38 -2.03 -3.86 -6.00
C LEU A 38 -3.53 -3.76 -6.32
N ASP A 39 -4.03 -4.66 -7.16
CA ASP A 39 -5.44 -4.78 -7.52
C ASP A 39 -6.27 -5.49 -6.43
N GLY A 40 -5.64 -6.01 -5.39
CA GLY A 40 -6.30 -6.71 -4.29
C GLY A 40 -6.60 -8.19 -4.54
N SER A 41 -6.23 -8.74 -5.68
CA SER A 41 -6.48 -10.17 -6.01
C SER A 41 -5.83 -11.15 -5.02
N ASP A 42 -4.76 -10.73 -4.35
CA ASP A 42 -4.05 -11.51 -3.33
C ASP A 42 -4.50 -11.19 -1.87
N ASP A 43 -5.50 -10.32 -1.64
CA ASP A 43 -5.86 -9.89 -0.28
C ASP A 43 -6.35 -11.04 0.60
N GLY A 44 -7.01 -12.03 0.01
CA GLY A 44 -7.49 -13.23 0.72
C GLY A 44 -6.36 -14.11 1.28
N GLU A 45 -5.13 -13.94 0.79
CA GLU A 45 -3.96 -14.68 1.30
C GLU A 45 -3.45 -14.11 2.63
N ILE A 46 -3.80 -12.86 2.96
CA ILE A 46 -3.33 -12.17 4.17
C ILE A 46 -3.83 -12.91 5.42
N HIS A 47 -2.91 -13.31 6.30
CA HIS A 47 -3.21 -14.20 7.43
C HIS A 47 -4.23 -13.62 8.40
N CYS A 48 -4.16 -12.32 8.70
CA CYS A 48 -5.13 -11.71 9.60
C CYS A 48 -6.54 -11.59 8.99
N PHE A 49 -6.67 -11.68 7.67
CA PHE A 49 -7.96 -11.58 6.96
C PHE A 49 -8.69 -12.92 6.81
N LYS A 50 -8.02 -14.03 7.11
CA LYS A 50 -8.62 -15.37 7.05
C LYS A 50 -9.80 -15.49 8.02
N PRO A 51 -10.74 -16.44 7.81
CA PRO A 51 -11.93 -16.58 8.66
C PRO A 51 -11.65 -16.78 10.16
N ASN A 52 -10.50 -17.36 10.48
CA ASN A 52 -9.99 -17.56 11.85
C ASN A 52 -8.87 -16.58 12.24
N GLY A 53 -8.63 -15.57 11.42
CA GLY A 53 -7.67 -14.50 11.66
C GLY A 53 -8.21 -13.45 12.63
N SER A 54 -7.35 -12.51 13.00
CA SER A 54 -7.68 -11.42 13.92
C SER A 54 -8.58 -10.34 13.31
N ILE A 55 -8.74 -10.30 11.98
CA ILE A 55 -9.53 -9.32 11.22
C ILE A 55 -10.35 -10.06 10.14
N PRO A 56 -11.36 -10.87 10.50
CA PRO A 56 -12.05 -11.76 9.56
C PRO A 56 -12.82 -11.04 8.43
N PHE A 57 -13.04 -9.73 8.52
CA PHE A 57 -13.62 -8.90 7.44
C PHE A 57 -12.59 -7.98 6.77
N GLY A 58 -11.30 -8.28 6.93
CA GLY A 58 -10.22 -7.40 6.51
C GLY A 58 -10.19 -7.10 5.01
N CYS A 59 -10.54 -8.07 4.15
CA CYS A 59 -10.64 -7.83 2.70
C CYS A 59 -11.67 -6.74 2.36
N LEU A 60 -12.86 -6.79 2.96
CA LEU A 60 -13.91 -5.80 2.74
C LEU A 60 -13.52 -4.42 3.28
N LEU A 61 -12.88 -4.37 4.45
CA LEU A 61 -12.38 -3.12 5.02
C LEU A 61 -11.28 -2.49 4.15
N LEU A 62 -10.39 -3.31 3.58
CA LEU A 62 -9.32 -2.85 2.71
C LEU A 62 -9.86 -2.35 1.36
N GLU A 63 -10.83 -3.06 0.78
CA GLU A 63 -11.54 -2.60 -0.42
C GLU A 63 -12.20 -1.24 -0.20
N GLN A 64 -12.93 -1.07 0.91
CA GLN A 64 -13.55 0.21 1.26
C GLN A 64 -12.50 1.31 1.43
N ALA A 65 -11.36 1.01 2.07
CA ALA A 65 -10.28 1.98 2.24
C ALA A 65 -9.67 2.41 0.90
N ARG A 66 -9.53 1.50 -0.06
CA ARG A 66 -9.07 1.82 -1.42
C ARG A 66 -10.06 2.73 -2.13
N ILE A 67 -11.36 2.43 -2.07
CA ILE A 67 -12.41 3.28 -2.67
C ILE A 67 -12.39 4.68 -2.05
N ASN A 68 -12.34 4.77 -0.72
CA ASN A 68 -12.30 6.06 -0.03
C ASN A 68 -11.03 6.85 -0.38
N GLY A 69 -9.87 6.19 -0.47
CA GLY A 69 -8.63 6.82 -0.89
C GLY A 69 -8.69 7.32 -2.34
N VAL A 70 -9.35 6.57 -3.22
CA VAL A 70 -9.58 6.96 -4.61
C VAL A 70 -10.54 8.17 -4.67
N ASN A 71 -11.66 8.14 -3.95
CA ASN A 71 -12.61 9.25 -3.90
C ASN A 71 -11.96 10.54 -3.40
N ASN A 72 -11.20 10.47 -2.30
CA ASN A 72 -10.46 11.63 -1.79
C ASN A 72 -9.47 12.20 -2.83
N LYS A 73 -8.87 11.33 -3.64
CA LYS A 73 -7.93 11.76 -4.70
C LYS A 73 -8.65 12.40 -5.88
N PHE A 74 -9.83 11.89 -6.25
CA PHE A 74 -10.69 12.50 -7.27
C PHE A 74 -11.22 13.86 -6.83
N GLU A 75 -11.70 14.00 -5.58
CA GLU A 75 -12.12 15.29 -5.01
C GLU A 75 -10.98 16.31 -5.04
N GLN A 76 -9.76 15.90 -4.67
CA GLN A 76 -8.59 16.78 -4.72
C GLN A 76 -8.23 17.21 -6.14
N ILE A 77 -8.34 16.33 -7.14
CA ILE A 77 -8.08 16.67 -8.55
C ILE A 77 -9.14 17.64 -9.07
N GLN A 78 -10.42 17.41 -8.77
CA GLN A 78 -11.50 18.32 -9.18
C GLN A 78 -11.31 19.74 -8.63
N ILE A 79 -10.93 19.87 -7.35
CA ILE A 79 -10.65 21.17 -6.74
C ILE A 79 -9.49 21.88 -7.45
N LEU A 80 -8.41 21.16 -7.78
CA LEU A 80 -7.26 21.75 -8.46
C LEU A 80 -7.59 22.20 -9.89
N GLU A 81 -8.39 21.43 -10.63
CA GLU A 81 -8.85 21.79 -11.97
C GLU A 81 -9.78 23.02 -11.95
N GLU A 82 -10.67 23.11 -10.96
CA GLU A 82 -11.54 24.29 -10.77
C GLU A 82 -10.75 25.55 -10.38
N GLU A 83 -9.68 25.43 -9.58
CA GLU A 83 -8.81 26.57 -9.23
C GLU A 83 -7.99 27.07 -10.43
N GLU A 84 -7.55 26.18 -11.33
CA GLU A 84 -6.80 26.55 -12.55
C GLU A 84 -7.68 27.22 -13.62
N GLU A 85 -8.97 26.87 -13.68
CA GLU A 85 -9.90 27.43 -14.68
C GLU A 85 -10.45 28.83 -14.31
N ASN A 86 -10.28 29.27 -13.06
CA ASN A 86 -10.79 30.55 -12.55
C ASN A 86 -9.80 31.74 -12.63
N ASP A 87 -8.64 31.61 -13.30
CA ASP A 87 -7.62 32.68 -13.41
C ASP A 87 -7.71 33.55 -14.69
N TYR A 88 -8.83 33.52 -15.41
CA TYR A 88 -9.05 34.43 -16.54
C TYR A 88 -10.34 35.26 -16.36
N ASP A 89 -10.13 36.52 -15.96
CA ASP A 89 -10.50 37.73 -16.72
C ASP A 89 -11.15 38.82 -15.84
N SER A 90 -10.43 39.94 -15.66
CA SER A 90 -10.97 41.29 -15.86
C SER A 90 -9.84 42.32 -15.76
N ASP A 91 -9.11 42.52 -16.86
CA ASP A 91 -8.39 43.77 -17.10
C ASP A 91 -9.43 44.89 -17.31
N GLU A 92 -9.86 45.55 -16.23
CA GLU A 92 -10.71 46.73 -16.30
C GLU A 92 -9.82 47.96 -16.56
N TYR A 93 -9.89 48.52 -17.77
CA TYR A 93 -9.14 49.71 -18.19
C TYR A 93 -9.45 50.91 -17.27
N VAL A 94 -8.40 51.50 -16.70
CA VAL A 94 -8.49 52.72 -15.88
C VAL A 94 -8.55 53.95 -16.78
N GLU A 95 -9.68 54.67 -16.77
CA GLU A 95 -9.85 55.97 -17.42
C GLU A 95 -9.21 57.06 -16.54
N PHE A 96 -8.35 57.92 -17.11
CA PHE A 96 -7.72 59.05 -16.42
C PHE A 96 -8.26 60.36 -17.04
N ASP A 97 -8.85 61.21 -16.20
CA ASP A 97 -9.37 62.56 -16.53
C ASP A 97 -8.28 63.53 -17.03
#